data_AF-A0A5W0P340-F1
#
_entry.id   AF-A0A5W0P340-F1
#
_cell.length_a   1.000
_cell.length_b   1.000
_cell.length_c   1.000
_cell.angle_alpha   90.00
_cell.angle_beta   90.00
_cell.angle_gamma   90.00
#
_symmetry.space_group_name_H-M   'P 1'
#
loop_
_entity.id
_entity.type
_entity.pdbx_description
1 polymer ?
#
loop_
_entity_poly.entity_id
_entity_poly.type
_entity_poly.pdbx_seq_one_letter_code
_entity_poly.pdbx_strand_id
1 'polypeptide(L)'
;ENLSEDDLTDAENIPNILVSISSEKDSFITELSKNFHSNIVRMNQKIEFLQEESNILWWLVGEYSNLMNEHYSSVEKPIAAITTALELSELTISSLGPASSSQLLYKVLNVSKKSRKAKFKFNEYIENIPTLLFERFAIDPVIEQYNFMFPVYTALKKYYEIGNELAWCKAFRTATGLSDDIELSPIDLSTQLYRESLLLKCFK
;
A
#
# COMPACT_ATOMS: atom_id res chain seq x y z
N GLU A 1 51.11 4.01 -66.82
CA GLU A 1 50.29 3.58 -65.68
C GLU A 1 51.05 3.91 -64.41
N ASN A 2 50.67 4.99 -63.73
CA ASN A 2 51.08 5.24 -62.34
C ASN A 2 49.86 5.89 -61.70
N LEU A 3 49.17 5.12 -60.86
CA LEU A 3 48.06 5.58 -60.03
C LEU A 3 48.58 6.69 -59.11
N SER A 4 47.81 7.77 -59.03
CA SER A 4 48.06 8.96 -58.21
C SER A 4 48.10 8.61 -56.72
N GLU A 5 49.09 9.18 -56.00
CA GLU A 5 49.27 9.07 -54.53
C GLU A 5 48.07 9.55 -53.69
N ASP A 6 47.11 10.26 -54.30
CA ASP A 6 45.86 10.68 -53.63
C ASP A 6 44.87 9.53 -53.37
N ASP A 7 44.96 8.39 -54.09
CA ASP A 7 44.04 7.25 -53.90
C ASP A 7 44.41 6.37 -52.67
N LEU A 8 45.60 6.57 -52.08
CA LEU A 8 46.10 5.77 -50.95
C LEU A 8 45.71 6.33 -49.58
N THR A 9 45.43 7.65 -49.49
CA THR A 9 45.03 8.32 -48.24
C THR A 9 43.56 8.09 -47.89
N ASP A 10 42.72 7.83 -48.89
CA ASP A 10 41.30 7.50 -48.68
C ASP A 10 41.11 6.07 -48.17
N ALA A 11 41.97 5.12 -48.58
CA ALA A 11 41.88 3.72 -48.19
C ALA A 11 42.22 3.45 -46.71
N GLU A 12 43.15 4.22 -46.11
CA GLU A 12 43.52 4.11 -44.70
C GLU A 12 42.46 4.67 -43.74
N ASN A 13 41.56 5.53 -44.22
CA ASN A 13 40.46 6.09 -43.43
C ASN A 13 39.21 5.20 -43.40
N ILE A 14 39.05 4.27 -44.35
CA ILE A 14 37.90 3.35 -44.44
C ILE A 14 37.70 2.53 -43.14
N PRO A 15 38.74 1.95 -42.51
CA PRO A 15 38.58 1.20 -41.25
C PRO A 15 38.07 2.08 -40.11
N ASN A 16 38.57 3.32 -39.99
CA ASN A 16 38.15 4.26 -38.94
C ASN A 16 36.69 4.71 -39.13
N ILE A 17 36.29 4.95 -40.39
CA ILE A 17 34.89 5.25 -40.74
C ILE A 17 33.99 4.06 -40.41
N LEU A 18 34.39 2.83 -40.76
CA LEU A 18 33.61 1.63 -40.43
C LEU A 18 33.48 1.41 -38.91
N VAL A 19 34.54 1.66 -38.14
CA VAL A 19 34.50 1.60 -36.68
C VAL A 19 33.56 2.65 -36.11
N SER A 20 33.60 3.90 -36.59
CA SER A 20 32.67 4.96 -36.17
C SER A 20 31.21 4.64 -36.51
N ILE A 21 30.94 4.11 -37.70
CA ILE A 21 29.61 3.67 -38.10
C ILE A 21 29.14 2.51 -37.22
N SER A 22 30.03 1.58 -36.86
CA SER A 22 29.68 0.47 -35.97
C SER A 22 29.38 0.93 -34.55
N SER A 23 30.17 1.86 -34.00
CA SER A 23 29.94 2.39 -32.65
C SER A 23 28.72 3.29 -32.57
N GLU A 24 28.43 4.07 -33.62
CA GLU A 24 27.18 4.83 -33.75
C GLU A 24 25.96 3.91 -33.80
N LYS A 25 26.02 2.82 -34.57
CA LYS A 25 24.97 1.80 -34.60
C LYS A 25 24.75 1.15 -33.24
N ASP A 26 25.82 0.77 -32.56
CA ASP A 26 25.73 0.18 -31.22
C ASP A 26 25.14 1.17 -30.21
N SER A 27 25.55 2.44 -30.28
CA SER A 27 24.99 3.50 -29.42
C SER A 27 23.49 3.71 -29.67
N PHE A 28 23.07 3.73 -30.94
CA PHE A 28 21.68 3.84 -31.33
C PHE A 28 20.85 2.65 -30.86
N ILE A 29 21.33 1.42 -31.05
CA ILE A 29 20.65 0.21 -30.57
C ILE A 29 20.53 0.22 -29.05
N THR A 30 21.56 0.70 -28.35
CA THR A 30 21.57 0.79 -26.89
C THR A 30 20.56 1.83 -26.39
N GLU A 31 20.51 3.00 -27.02
CA GLU A 31 19.52 4.05 -26.71
C GLU A 31 18.10 3.59 -27.01
N LEU A 32 17.88 2.97 -28.17
CA LEU A 32 16.60 2.40 -28.55
C LEU A 32 16.15 1.33 -27.55
N SER A 33 17.05 0.44 -27.13
CA SER A 33 16.79 -0.60 -26.13
C SER A 33 16.43 0.00 -24.77
N LYS A 34 17.15 1.05 -24.33
CA LYS A 34 16.83 1.78 -23.09
C LYS A 34 15.45 2.44 -23.17
N ASN A 35 15.13 3.07 -24.30
CA ASN A 35 13.84 3.71 -24.52
C ASN A 35 12.71 2.68 -24.49
N PHE A 36 12.84 1.56 -25.21
CA PHE A 36 11.87 0.46 -25.16
C PHE A 36 11.71 -0.10 -23.76
N HIS A 37 12.82 -0.38 -23.06
CA HIS A 37 12.77 -0.89 -21.70
C HIS A 37 12.02 0.08 -20.76
N SER A 38 12.35 1.37 -20.81
CA SER A 38 11.67 2.39 -20.00
C SER A 38 10.17 2.49 -20.30
N ASN A 39 9.77 2.34 -21.56
CA ASN A 39 8.37 2.35 -21.97
C ASN A 39 7.64 1.09 -21.49
N ILE A 40 8.27 -0.08 -21.58
CA ILE A 40 7.71 -1.33 -21.04
C ILE A 40 7.49 -1.23 -19.54
N VAL A 41 8.47 -0.71 -18.78
CA VAL A 41 8.34 -0.49 -17.33
C VAL A 41 7.18 0.45 -17.03
N ARG A 42 7.06 1.57 -17.75
CA ARG A 42 5.94 2.51 -17.60
C ARG A 42 4.58 1.89 -17.95
N MET A 43 4.52 1.03 -18.96
CA MET A 43 3.30 0.32 -19.34
C MET A 43 2.89 -0.68 -18.26
N ASN A 44 3.84 -1.45 -17.71
CA ASN A 44 3.57 -2.39 -16.63
C ASN A 44 3.04 -1.66 -15.38
N GLN A 45 3.65 -0.54 -15.00
CA GLN A 45 3.15 0.29 -13.90
C GLN A 45 1.70 0.74 -14.13
N LYS A 46 1.36 1.19 -15.35
CA LYS A 46 -0.03 1.56 -15.68
C LYS A 46 -0.99 0.37 -15.58
N ILE A 47 -0.57 -0.83 -15.98
CA ILE A 47 -1.38 -2.04 -15.85
C ILE A 47 -1.63 -2.35 -14.37
N GLU A 48 -0.61 -2.26 -13.52
CA GLU A 48 -0.74 -2.46 -12.07
C GLU A 48 -1.71 -1.44 -11.45
N PHE A 49 -1.62 -0.16 -11.81
CA PHE A 49 -2.57 0.86 -11.34
C PHE A 49 -4.01 0.56 -11.77
N LEU A 50 -4.22 0.16 -13.03
CA LEU A 50 -5.56 -0.20 -13.52
C LEU A 50 -6.11 -1.45 -12.83
N GLN A 51 -5.24 -2.42 -12.49
CA GLN A 51 -5.63 -3.59 -11.72
C GLN A 51 -6.03 -3.22 -10.30
N GLU A 52 -5.26 -2.35 -9.62
CA GLU A 52 -5.61 -1.79 -8.31
C GLU A 52 -6.99 -1.11 -8.35
N GLU A 53 -7.20 -0.18 -9.27
CA GLU A 53 -8.47 0.54 -9.41
C GLU A 53 -9.65 -0.40 -9.68
N SER A 54 -9.46 -1.38 -10.57
CA SER A 54 -10.48 -2.39 -10.87
C SER A 54 -10.80 -3.25 -9.64
N ASN A 55 -9.78 -3.70 -8.91
CA ASN A 55 -9.96 -4.53 -7.72
C ASN A 55 -10.68 -3.76 -6.60
N ILE A 56 -10.30 -2.51 -6.37
CA ILE A 56 -10.97 -1.61 -5.42
C ILE A 56 -12.42 -1.38 -5.84
N LEU A 57 -12.69 -1.16 -7.13
CA LEU A 57 -14.05 -0.99 -7.64
C LEU A 57 -14.91 -2.24 -7.40
N TRP A 58 -14.37 -3.43 -7.71
CA TRP A 58 -15.08 -4.70 -7.47
C TRP A 58 -15.37 -4.93 -5.99
N TRP A 59 -14.40 -4.66 -5.13
CA TRP A 59 -14.59 -4.71 -3.68
C TRP A 59 -15.68 -3.74 -3.21
N LEU A 60 -15.65 -2.51 -3.73
CA LEU A 60 -16.60 -1.46 -3.38
C LEU A 60 -18.03 -1.75 -3.85
N VAL A 61 -18.19 -2.40 -5.01
CA VAL A 61 -19.50 -2.80 -5.56
C VAL A 61 -20.01 -4.07 -4.90
N GLY A 62 -19.10 -5.00 -4.55
CA GLY A 62 -19.46 -6.26 -3.90
C GLY A 62 -19.95 -6.08 -2.47
N GLU A 63 -19.56 -4.99 -1.80
CA GLU A 63 -20.00 -4.65 -0.43
C GLU A 63 -19.81 -5.82 0.58
N TYR A 64 -18.82 -6.68 0.30
CA TYR A 64 -18.55 -7.91 1.03
C TYR A 64 -17.15 -7.86 1.65
N SER A 65 -17.05 -8.27 2.92
CA SER A 65 -15.76 -8.40 3.60
C SER A 65 -15.24 -9.83 3.46
N ASN A 66 -14.08 -9.96 2.85
CA ASN A 66 -13.34 -11.22 2.78
C ASN A 66 -12.77 -11.62 4.15
N LEU A 67 -12.44 -10.64 5.00
CA LEU A 67 -11.93 -10.86 6.35
C LEU A 67 -13.01 -11.41 7.29
N MET A 68 -14.24 -10.89 7.19
CA MET A 68 -15.37 -11.33 8.01
C MET A 68 -16.18 -12.45 7.37
N ASN A 69 -15.97 -12.71 6.08
CA ASN A 69 -16.76 -13.63 5.27
C ASN A 69 -18.27 -13.35 5.36
N GLU A 70 -18.65 -12.07 5.29
CA GLU A 70 -20.02 -11.61 5.30
C GLU A 70 -20.18 -10.26 4.60
N HIS A 71 -21.43 -9.91 4.26
CA HIS A 71 -21.75 -8.61 3.69
C HIS A 71 -21.59 -7.50 4.73
N TYR A 72 -21.04 -6.35 4.35
CA TYR A 72 -20.73 -5.25 5.27
C TYR A 72 -21.97 -4.77 6.05
N SER A 73 -23.17 -4.85 5.46
CA SER A 73 -24.43 -4.53 6.14
C SER A 73 -24.69 -5.32 7.44
N SER A 74 -24.05 -6.48 7.60
CA SER A 74 -24.12 -7.31 8.80
C SER A 74 -22.99 -7.01 9.80
N VAL A 75 -21.88 -6.42 9.33
CA VAL A 75 -20.69 -6.11 10.12
C VAL A 75 -20.91 -4.86 10.97
N GLU A 76 -20.60 -4.94 12.27
CA GLU A 76 -20.72 -3.79 13.18
C GLU A 76 -19.76 -2.66 12.83
N LYS A 77 -20.18 -1.41 13.00
CA LYS A 77 -19.39 -0.20 12.67
C LYS A 77 -17.94 -0.22 13.19
N PRO A 78 -17.64 -0.61 14.46
CA PRO A 78 -16.26 -0.66 14.95
C PRO A 78 -15.41 -1.69 14.21
N ILE A 79 -15.95 -2.89 13.99
CA ILE A 79 -15.27 -3.97 13.27
C ILE A 79 -15.07 -3.57 11.81
N ALA A 80 -16.12 -3.02 11.19
CA ALA A 80 -16.09 -2.54 9.81
C ALA A 80 -15.00 -1.47 9.59
N ALA A 81 -14.76 -0.57 10.55
CA ALA A 81 -13.70 0.43 10.45
C ALA A 81 -12.31 -0.19 10.30
N ILE A 82 -12.07 -1.29 10.99
CA ILE A 82 -10.80 -2.00 10.97
C ILE A 82 -10.69 -2.85 9.71
N THR A 83 -11.70 -3.66 9.42
CA THR A 83 -11.66 -4.58 8.28
C THR A 83 -11.61 -3.84 6.94
N THR A 84 -12.36 -2.73 6.79
CA THR A 84 -12.29 -1.91 5.56
C THR A 84 -10.92 -1.30 5.34
N ALA A 85 -10.26 -0.81 6.39
CA ALA A 85 -8.91 -0.26 6.28
C ALA A 85 -7.91 -1.31 5.81
N LEU A 86 -7.98 -2.51 6.38
CA LEU A 86 -7.08 -3.61 6.06
C LEU A 86 -7.31 -4.14 4.65
N GLU A 87 -8.57 -4.41 4.28
CA GLU A 87 -8.90 -4.88 2.93
C GLU A 87 -8.53 -3.84 1.88
N LEU A 88 -8.84 -2.56 2.09
CA LEU A 88 -8.43 -1.51 1.16
C LEU A 88 -6.90 -1.43 1.06
N SER A 89 -6.19 -1.56 2.18
CA SER A 89 -4.73 -1.58 2.17
C SER A 89 -4.19 -2.77 1.40
N GLU A 90 -4.78 -3.96 1.51
CA GLU A 90 -4.37 -5.16 0.79
C GLU A 90 -4.54 -4.98 -0.72
N LEU A 91 -5.66 -4.39 -1.14
CA LEU A 91 -5.95 -4.08 -2.55
C LEU A 91 -5.08 -2.96 -3.12
N THR A 92 -4.52 -2.10 -2.27
CA THR A 92 -3.66 -0.99 -2.68
C THR A 92 -2.24 -1.49 -2.97
N ILE A 93 -1.78 -1.37 -4.21
CA ILE A 93 -0.42 -1.72 -4.66
C ILE A 93 0.48 -0.48 -4.56
N SER A 94 -0.08 0.70 -4.87
CA SER A 94 0.60 1.97 -4.86
C SER A 94 1.03 2.41 -3.46
N SER A 95 2.22 3.02 -3.35
CA SER A 95 2.77 3.43 -2.05
C SER A 95 1.99 4.55 -1.35
N LEU A 96 1.31 5.40 -2.13
CA LEU A 96 0.49 6.50 -1.61
C LEU A 96 -1.00 6.15 -1.49
N GLY A 97 -1.44 5.08 -2.16
CA GLY A 97 -2.84 4.75 -2.32
C GLY A 97 -3.63 5.71 -3.20
N PRO A 98 -4.91 5.40 -3.46
CA PRO A 98 -5.80 6.28 -4.19
C PRO A 98 -6.03 7.60 -3.44
N ALA A 99 -6.07 8.70 -4.19
CA ALA A 99 -6.33 10.04 -3.65
C ALA A 99 -7.68 10.14 -2.91
N SER A 100 -8.64 9.28 -3.26
CA SER A 100 -9.97 9.20 -2.66
C SER A 100 -10.10 8.10 -1.59
N SER A 101 -8.99 7.63 -1.01
CA SER A 101 -8.99 6.54 -0.01
C SER A 101 -10.00 6.78 1.12
N SER A 102 -10.03 7.96 1.72
CA SER A 102 -11.01 8.30 2.76
C SER A 102 -12.47 8.21 2.29
N GLN A 103 -12.76 8.63 1.05
CA GLN A 103 -14.12 8.53 0.50
C GLN A 103 -14.51 7.08 0.19
N LEU A 104 -13.56 6.25 -0.25
CA LEU A 104 -13.77 4.82 -0.46
C LEU A 104 -14.09 4.12 0.87
N LEU A 105 -13.29 4.36 1.91
CA LEU A 105 -13.53 3.86 3.26
C LEU A 105 -14.89 4.33 3.78
N TYR A 106 -15.20 5.62 3.62
CA TYR A 106 -16.48 6.19 4.05
C TYR A 106 -17.68 5.51 3.37
N LYS A 107 -17.58 5.21 2.07
CA LYS A 107 -18.66 4.55 1.33
C LYS A 107 -18.96 3.17 1.91
N VAL A 108 -17.95 2.34 2.15
CA VAL A 108 -18.16 1.01 2.72
C VAL A 108 -18.64 1.09 4.17
N LEU A 109 -18.09 2.03 4.96
CA LEU A 109 -18.54 2.31 6.32
C LEU A 109 -19.99 2.83 6.42
N ASN A 110 -20.56 3.33 5.34
CA ASN A 110 -21.97 3.74 5.29
C ASN A 110 -22.91 2.59 4.94
N VAL A 111 -22.41 1.58 4.23
CA VAL A 111 -23.14 0.33 3.96
C VAL A 111 -23.18 -0.55 5.20
N SER A 112 -22.20 -0.41 6.10
CA SER A 112 -22.10 -1.24 7.30
C SER A 112 -23.29 -1.14 8.26
N LYS A 113 -23.40 -2.11 9.17
CA LYS A 113 -24.52 -2.21 10.10
C LYS A 113 -24.75 -0.88 10.81
N LYS A 114 -25.98 -0.36 10.69
CA LYS A 114 -26.35 0.95 11.24
C LYS A 114 -26.10 0.98 12.75
N SER A 115 -25.36 1.99 13.20
CA SER A 115 -25.19 2.29 14.61
C SER A 115 -25.86 3.61 14.95
N ARG A 116 -26.42 3.71 16.17
CA ARG A 116 -26.89 4.99 16.73
C ARG A 116 -25.73 5.87 17.20
N LYS A 117 -24.57 5.28 17.50
CA LYS A 117 -23.36 6.00 17.93
C LYS A 117 -22.59 6.48 16.70
N ALA A 118 -22.26 7.78 16.67
CA ALA A 118 -21.42 8.38 15.64
C ALA A 118 -19.92 8.25 15.93
N LYS A 119 -19.57 8.17 17.22
CA LYS A 119 -18.21 8.01 17.73
C LYS A 119 -18.17 6.87 18.74
N PHE A 120 -17.01 6.26 18.86
CA PHE A 120 -16.72 5.16 19.78
C PHE A 120 -15.41 5.47 20.49
N LYS A 121 -15.23 4.93 21.68
CA LYS A 121 -13.93 5.03 22.35
C LYS A 121 -12.90 4.17 21.64
N PHE A 122 -11.64 4.57 21.66
CA PHE A 122 -10.57 3.83 20.99
C PHE A 122 -10.50 2.36 21.43
N ASN A 123 -10.65 2.08 22.73
CA ASN A 123 -10.69 0.71 23.25
C ASN A 123 -11.87 -0.11 22.71
N GLU A 124 -13.05 0.49 22.53
CA GLU A 124 -14.23 -0.20 21.95
C GLU A 124 -13.93 -0.74 20.53
N TYR A 125 -13.05 -0.10 19.76
CA TYR A 125 -12.66 -0.63 18.45
C TYR A 125 -11.78 -1.86 18.54
N ILE A 126 -10.85 -1.89 19.50
CA ILE A 126 -9.84 -2.93 19.63
C ILE A 126 -10.41 -4.18 20.30
N GLU A 127 -11.23 -4.00 21.32
CA GLU A 127 -11.75 -5.09 22.16
C GLU A 127 -12.84 -5.91 21.44
N ASN A 128 -13.56 -5.31 20.49
CA ASN A 128 -14.62 -5.97 19.73
C ASN A 128 -14.13 -6.77 18.51
N ILE A 129 -12.82 -6.90 18.31
CA ILE A 129 -12.24 -7.56 17.14
C ILE A 129 -12.30 -9.08 17.32
N PRO A 130 -12.86 -9.83 16.35
CA PRO A 130 -12.80 -11.28 16.34
C PRO A 130 -11.36 -11.80 16.40
N THR A 131 -11.10 -12.80 17.25
CA THR A 131 -9.74 -13.33 17.48
C THR A 131 -9.06 -13.80 16.19
N LEU A 132 -9.86 -14.35 15.26
CA LEU A 132 -9.47 -14.78 13.91
C LEU A 132 -8.82 -13.70 13.04
N LEU A 133 -9.05 -12.41 13.32
CA LEU A 133 -8.36 -11.33 12.60
C LEU A 133 -6.91 -11.14 13.08
N PHE A 134 -6.58 -11.55 14.32
CA PHE A 134 -5.20 -11.44 14.84
C PHE A 134 -4.20 -12.37 14.17
N GLU A 135 -4.64 -13.49 13.64
CA GLU A 135 -3.77 -14.36 12.84
C GLU A 135 -3.32 -13.70 11.54
N ARG A 136 -4.10 -12.74 11.02
CA ARG A 136 -3.76 -11.95 9.81
C ARG A 136 -2.95 -10.71 10.12
N PHE A 137 -2.98 -10.22 11.36
CA PHE A 137 -2.05 -9.22 11.87
C PHE A 137 -0.70 -9.89 12.19
N ALA A 138 0.00 -10.39 11.17
CA ALA A 138 1.37 -10.85 11.37
C ALA A 138 2.16 -9.71 12.03
N ILE A 139 2.58 -9.93 13.27
CA ILE A 139 3.28 -8.94 14.07
C ILE A 139 4.62 -8.67 13.38
N ASP A 140 4.66 -7.59 12.61
CA ASP A 140 5.86 -7.16 11.94
C ASP A 140 6.82 -6.57 12.99
N PRO A 141 8.10 -7.00 13.05
CA PRO A 141 9.09 -6.42 13.95
C PRO A 141 9.21 -4.90 13.82
N VAL A 142 8.91 -4.35 12.63
CA VAL A 142 8.88 -2.90 12.37
C VAL A 142 7.91 -2.18 13.31
N ILE A 143 6.77 -2.81 13.65
CA ILE A 143 5.78 -2.22 14.55
C ILE A 143 6.38 -2.00 15.93
N GLU A 144 7.21 -2.93 16.45
CA GLU A 144 7.88 -2.76 17.77
C GLU A 144 8.94 -1.67 17.78
N GLN A 145 9.65 -1.54 16.67
CA GLN A 145 10.71 -0.56 16.55
C GLN A 145 10.12 0.86 16.47
N TYR A 146 8.93 0.99 15.88
CA TYR A 146 8.31 2.28 15.56
C TYR A 146 6.88 2.42 16.09
N ASN A 147 6.61 1.94 17.32
CA ASN A 147 5.29 1.95 17.97
C ASN A 147 4.50 3.25 17.81
N PHE A 148 5.19 4.39 17.90
CA PHE A 148 4.59 5.72 17.82
C PHE A 148 4.06 6.08 16.43
N MET A 149 4.60 5.48 15.37
CA MET A 149 4.13 5.67 13.99
C MET A 149 2.96 4.74 13.64
N PHE A 150 2.79 3.67 14.41
CA PHE A 150 1.78 2.63 14.20
C PHE A 150 0.87 2.46 15.42
N PRO A 151 0.19 3.52 15.91
CA PRO A 151 -0.57 3.43 17.14
C PRO A 151 -1.73 2.42 17.08
N VAL A 152 -2.45 2.32 15.96
CA VAL A 152 -3.55 1.34 15.85
C VAL A 152 -3.00 -0.08 15.83
N TYR A 153 -1.97 -0.38 15.02
CA TYR A 153 -1.31 -1.69 15.05
C TYR A 153 -0.70 -2.03 16.41
N THR A 154 -0.11 -1.05 17.09
CA THR A 154 0.44 -1.24 18.44
C THR A 154 -0.65 -1.61 19.42
N ALA A 155 -1.82 -0.95 19.36
CA ALA A 155 -2.97 -1.29 20.20
C ALA A 155 -3.49 -2.71 19.93
N LEU A 156 -3.68 -3.07 18.66
CA LEU A 156 -4.09 -4.41 18.23
C LEU A 156 -3.13 -5.48 18.75
N LYS A 157 -1.83 -5.24 18.60
CA LYS A 157 -0.79 -6.13 19.08
C LYS A 157 -0.80 -6.29 20.59
N LYS A 158 -0.86 -5.18 21.34
CA LYS A 158 -0.86 -5.23 22.81
C LYS A 158 -2.11 -5.88 23.36
N TYR A 159 -3.26 -5.68 22.72
CA TYR A 159 -4.49 -6.37 23.06
C TYR A 159 -4.36 -7.88 22.81
N TYR A 160 -3.80 -8.30 21.66
CA TYR A 160 -3.57 -9.70 21.36
C TYR A 160 -2.60 -10.38 22.35
N GLU A 161 -1.51 -9.70 22.74
CA GLU A 161 -0.50 -10.23 23.67
C GLU A 161 -1.01 -10.37 25.11
N ILE A 162 -1.87 -9.44 25.56
CA ILE A 162 -2.21 -9.28 26.98
C ILE A 162 -3.65 -9.74 27.28
N GLY A 163 -4.59 -9.56 26.36
CA GLY A 163 -5.98 -10.05 26.44
C GLY A 163 -6.85 -9.47 27.55
N ASN A 164 -6.36 -8.54 28.38
CA ASN A 164 -7.08 -7.94 29.52
C ASN A 164 -7.24 -6.42 29.34
N GLU A 165 -8.50 -5.94 29.32
CA GLU A 165 -8.95 -4.57 29.05
C GLU A 165 -8.08 -3.48 29.68
N LEU A 166 -7.70 -3.61 30.96
CA LEU A 166 -6.94 -2.56 31.66
C LEU A 166 -5.42 -2.69 31.50
N ALA A 167 -4.92 -3.90 31.25
CA ALA A 167 -3.48 -4.15 31.20
C ALA A 167 -2.89 -3.77 29.83
N TRP A 168 -3.62 -4.05 28.73
CA TRP A 168 -3.17 -3.67 27.40
C TRP A 168 -3.18 -2.15 27.20
N CYS A 169 -4.20 -1.46 27.75
CA CYS A 169 -4.29 0.00 27.71
C CYS A 169 -3.08 0.69 28.36
N LYS A 170 -2.63 0.19 29.52
CA LYS A 170 -1.41 0.71 30.18
C LYS A 170 -0.16 0.47 29.33
N ALA A 171 -0.03 -0.71 28.74
CA ALA A 171 1.09 -1.04 27.86
C ALA A 171 1.09 -0.17 26.59
N PHE A 172 -0.08 0.08 26.00
CA PHE A 172 -0.29 0.97 24.85
C PHE A 172 0.12 2.41 25.17
N ARG A 173 -0.36 2.98 26.29
CA ARG A 173 0.03 4.34 26.74
C ARG A 173 1.53 4.45 26.92
N THR A 174 2.16 3.43 27.50
CA THR A 174 3.61 3.41 27.74
C THR A 174 4.40 3.35 26.43
N ALA A 175 3.91 2.61 25.44
CA ALA A 175 4.58 2.42 24.16
C ALA A 175 4.43 3.60 23.19
N THR A 176 3.26 4.25 23.18
CA THR A 176 2.90 5.28 22.19
C THR A 176 2.84 6.70 22.76
N GLY A 177 2.68 6.84 24.08
CA GLY A 177 2.39 8.13 24.73
C GLY A 177 0.98 8.66 24.48
N LEU A 178 0.11 7.93 23.78
CA LEU A 178 -1.25 8.33 23.44
C LEU A 178 -2.26 7.87 24.49
N SER A 179 -3.37 8.60 24.59
CA SER A 179 -4.53 8.20 25.40
C SER A 179 -5.41 7.21 24.63
N ASP A 180 -5.87 6.18 25.33
CA ASP A 180 -6.88 5.18 24.96
C ASP A 180 -8.32 5.64 25.21
N ASP A 181 -8.54 6.73 25.95
CA ASP A 181 -9.88 7.28 26.24
C ASP A 181 -10.36 8.31 25.19
N ILE A 182 -9.78 8.28 23.99
CA ILE A 182 -10.14 9.18 22.91
C ILE A 182 -11.38 8.64 22.20
N GLU A 183 -12.36 9.50 21.95
CA GLU A 183 -13.49 9.20 21.08
C GLU A 183 -13.13 9.49 19.62
N LEU A 184 -13.18 8.46 18.78
CA LEU A 184 -12.90 8.55 17.36
C LEU A 184 -14.16 8.22 16.56
N SER A 185 -14.28 8.84 15.37
CA SER A 185 -15.26 8.38 14.41
C SER A 185 -14.73 7.13 13.68
N PRO A 186 -15.61 6.23 13.19
CA PRO A 186 -15.18 5.06 12.44
C PRO A 186 -14.31 5.39 11.22
N ILE A 187 -14.56 6.52 10.56
CA ILE A 187 -13.78 6.95 9.40
C ILE A 187 -12.39 7.44 9.78
N ASP A 188 -12.24 8.13 10.93
CA ASP A 188 -10.94 8.61 11.39
C ASP A 188 -10.03 7.43 11.74
N LEU A 189 -10.55 6.44 12.49
CA LEU A 189 -9.81 5.23 12.80
C LEU A 189 -9.44 4.46 11.54
N SER A 190 -10.41 4.24 10.65
CA SER A 190 -10.19 3.49 9.41
C SER A 190 -9.13 4.17 8.53
N THR A 191 -9.19 5.50 8.41
CA THR A 191 -8.18 6.27 7.66
C THR A 191 -6.81 6.17 8.31
N GLN A 192 -6.72 6.26 9.64
CA GLN A 192 -5.47 6.14 10.37
C GLN A 192 -4.85 4.74 10.17
N LEU A 193 -5.64 3.68 10.38
CA LEU A 193 -5.17 2.31 10.19
C LEU A 193 -4.75 2.06 8.74
N TYR A 194 -5.51 2.55 7.76
CA TYR A 194 -5.15 2.42 6.35
C TYR A 194 -3.79 3.04 6.03
N ARG A 195 -3.52 4.25 6.56
CA ARG A 195 -2.22 4.92 6.40
C ARG A 195 -1.09 4.16 7.08
N GLU A 196 -1.34 3.65 8.28
CA GLU A 196 -0.39 2.77 8.97
C GLU A 196 -0.09 1.52 8.13
N SER A 197 -1.10 0.90 7.51
CA SER A 197 -0.92 -0.27 6.65
C SER A 197 -0.09 0.04 5.40
N LEU A 198 -0.32 1.18 4.75
CA LEU A 198 0.50 1.62 3.61
C LEU A 198 1.95 1.92 4.03
N LEU A 199 2.11 2.61 5.16
CA LEU A 199 3.43 2.90 5.71
C LEU A 199 4.18 1.60 6.02
N LEU A 200 3.51 0.60 6.59
CA LEU A 200 4.10 -0.69 6.87
C LEU A 200 4.57 -1.41 5.59
N LYS A 201 3.82 -1.29 4.49
CA LYS A 201 4.25 -1.83 3.19
C LYS A 201 5.53 -1.17 2.67
N CYS A 202 5.78 0.10 2.96
CA CYS A 202 7.01 0.78 2.55
C CYS A 202 8.27 0.28 3.29
N PHE A 203 8.11 -0.42 4.42
CA PHE A 203 9.22 -1.04 5.14
C PHE A 203 9.55 -2.46 4.66
N LYS A 204 8.71 -3.05 3.79
CA LYS A 204 8.89 -4.38 3.21
C LYS A 204 9.50 -4.29 1.82
#